data_AF-I3XV44-F1
#
_entry.id   AF-I3XV44-F1
#
_cell.length_a   1.000
_cell.length_b   1.000
_cell.length_c   1.000
_cell.angle_alpha   90.00
_cell.angle_beta   90.00
_cell.angle_gamma   90.00
#
_symmetry.space_group_name_H-M   'P 1'
#
loop_
_entity.id
_entity.type
_entity.pdbx_description
1 polymer ?
#
loop_
_entity_poly.entity_id
_entity_poly.type
_entity_poly.pdbx_seq_one_letter_code
_entity_poly.pdbx_strand_id
1 'polypeptide(L)'
;MSHHTLKSGYKALVERLNRFPQGAPPSQTLYHILELLFSPKEAELVALLPIVPFGVDEAAKRWKMSRLEAQNILDELSSRAILLDIDKHGESIYVLPPPMAGFFEFSLMRVGGKIDQKILSELFHQYLNVEEDFIKDLFANGQTQLGRAFVNEQALSEENVLHVLDFERASHIIESSQYMGVGTCYCRHKKMHLGEACDAPLEICMTFGASAQSLTKYNYARRIDKIEGMELLYQAQEHNLVQFGENVQKGVNFICNCCGCCCEALIAARKFAFLNPVHTTNFLPVIDEEQCTGCGKCVEVCGVEAMSITSANNPHKPKQKKATLNSDRCLGCGVCVNVCKTKALSLKQLGKRILTPINGAHRAVMMAIERGKLQNFIFDNQALWSHRVMATILGVILKLPPLQQIMASEQIKSRYLGKLLEKY
;
A
#
# COMPACT_ATOMS: atom_id res chain seq x y z
N MET A 1 -18.41 -3.62 -36.33
CA MET A 1 -17.98 -2.32 -35.74
C MET A 1 -18.17 -2.25 -34.21
N SER A 2 -19.09 -3.00 -33.60
CA SER A 2 -19.32 -3.06 -32.14
C SER A 2 -18.15 -3.63 -31.31
N HIS A 3 -17.39 -4.59 -31.84
CA HIS A 3 -16.25 -5.17 -31.12
C HIS A 3 -15.02 -4.24 -31.02
N HIS A 4 -14.91 -3.22 -31.87
CA HIS A 4 -13.80 -2.25 -31.81
C HIS A 4 -14.07 -1.10 -30.84
N THR A 5 -15.33 -0.68 -30.66
CA THR A 5 -15.75 0.33 -29.69
C THR A 5 -15.78 -0.21 -28.26
N LEU A 6 -16.15 -1.47 -28.03
CA LEU A 6 -16.06 -2.08 -26.69
C LEU A 6 -14.62 -2.12 -26.17
N LYS A 7 -13.63 -2.36 -27.04
CA LYS A 7 -12.21 -2.33 -26.68
C LYS A 7 -11.66 -0.92 -26.45
N SER A 8 -12.31 0.15 -26.91
CA SER A 8 -11.78 1.52 -26.74
C SER A 8 -11.97 2.06 -25.32
N GLY A 9 -13.09 1.76 -24.66
CA GLY A 9 -13.37 2.24 -23.29
C GLY A 9 -12.38 1.68 -22.26
N TYR A 10 -12.19 0.35 -22.25
CA TYR A 10 -11.23 -0.29 -21.35
C TYR A 10 -9.79 0.10 -21.66
N LYS A 11 -9.42 0.27 -22.94
CA LYS A 11 -8.09 0.78 -23.31
C LYS A 11 -7.84 2.18 -22.72
N ALA A 12 -8.80 3.09 -22.86
CA ALA A 12 -8.70 4.42 -22.28
C ALA A 12 -8.59 4.37 -20.74
N LEU A 13 -9.30 3.44 -20.08
CA LEU A 13 -9.20 3.24 -18.64
C LEU A 13 -7.81 2.72 -18.23
N VAL A 14 -7.24 1.77 -18.97
CA VAL A 14 -5.86 1.30 -18.73
C VAL A 14 -4.86 2.44 -18.92
N GLU A 15 -5.00 3.26 -19.97
CA GLU A 15 -4.18 4.46 -20.17
C GLU A 15 -4.32 5.45 -19.00
N ARG A 16 -5.53 5.62 -18.46
CA ARG A 16 -5.80 6.44 -17.27
C ARG A 16 -5.10 5.88 -16.03
N LEU A 17 -5.25 4.59 -15.74
CA LEU A 17 -4.60 3.93 -14.60
C LEU A 17 -3.08 4.04 -14.67
N ASN A 18 -2.50 4.02 -15.86
CA ASN A 18 -1.07 4.19 -16.07
C ASN A 18 -0.54 5.61 -15.81
N ARG A 19 -1.43 6.61 -15.64
CA ARG A 19 -1.03 7.95 -15.18
C ARG A 19 -0.68 7.98 -13.69
N PHE A 20 -1.20 7.06 -12.88
CA PHE A 20 -0.78 6.91 -11.49
C PHE A 20 0.70 6.49 -11.41
N PRO A 21 1.45 6.90 -10.36
CA PRO A 21 2.83 6.47 -10.15
C PRO A 21 2.98 4.94 -10.11
N GLN A 22 1.98 4.27 -9.54
CA GLN A 22 1.91 2.81 -9.43
C GLN A 22 1.79 2.13 -10.80
N GLY A 23 1.03 2.73 -11.73
CA GLY A 23 0.72 2.13 -13.03
C GLY A 23 -0.17 0.90 -12.94
N ALA A 24 -0.56 0.36 -14.09
CA ALA A 24 -1.24 -0.92 -14.23
C ALA A 24 -0.90 -1.46 -15.62
N PRO A 25 0.22 -2.21 -15.77
CA PRO A 25 0.71 -2.65 -17.07
C PRO A 25 -0.38 -3.35 -17.90
N PRO A 26 -0.55 -2.98 -19.18
CA PRO A 26 -1.60 -3.55 -20.00
C PRO A 26 -1.37 -5.04 -20.23
N SER A 27 -2.33 -5.87 -19.87
CA SER A 27 -2.36 -7.29 -20.23
C SER A 27 -3.78 -7.74 -20.52
N GLN A 28 -3.95 -8.86 -21.24
CA GLN A 28 -5.29 -9.42 -21.48
C GLN A 28 -6.01 -9.72 -20.17
N THR A 29 -5.28 -10.16 -19.15
CA THR A 29 -5.81 -10.41 -17.81
C THR A 29 -6.32 -9.13 -17.17
N LEU A 30 -5.59 -8.00 -17.27
CA LEU A 30 -6.09 -6.71 -16.78
C LEU A 30 -7.39 -6.29 -17.47
N TYR A 31 -7.51 -6.48 -18.79
CA TYR A 31 -8.75 -6.15 -19.51
C TYR A 31 -9.94 -6.97 -19.00
N HIS A 32 -9.78 -8.27 -18.80
CA HIS A 32 -10.85 -9.11 -18.23
C HIS A 32 -11.19 -8.72 -16.78
N ILE A 33 -10.21 -8.34 -15.96
CA ILE A 33 -10.47 -7.79 -14.62
C ILE A 33 -11.36 -6.55 -14.73
N LEU A 34 -11.03 -5.62 -15.62
CA LEU A 34 -11.81 -4.39 -15.80
C LEU A 34 -13.21 -4.67 -16.35
N GLU A 35 -13.39 -5.66 -17.22
CA GLU A 35 -14.70 -6.10 -17.73
C GLU A 35 -15.62 -6.62 -16.61
N LEU A 36 -15.07 -7.28 -15.59
CA LEU A 36 -15.85 -7.71 -14.41
C LEU A 36 -16.25 -6.55 -13.50
N LEU A 37 -15.45 -5.48 -13.46
CA LEU A 37 -15.64 -4.38 -12.52
C LEU A 37 -16.45 -3.21 -13.11
N PHE A 38 -16.37 -3.02 -14.42
CA PHE A 38 -16.94 -1.88 -15.13
C PHE A 38 -17.77 -2.32 -16.32
N SER A 39 -18.93 -1.68 -16.49
CA SER A 39 -19.54 -1.67 -17.82
C SER A 39 -18.65 -0.91 -18.81
N PRO A 40 -18.77 -1.16 -20.12
CA PRO A 40 -17.99 -0.43 -21.12
C PRO A 40 -18.18 1.09 -21.02
N LYS A 41 -19.40 1.53 -20.67
CA LYS A 41 -19.71 2.95 -20.52
C LYS A 41 -19.07 3.55 -19.29
N GLU A 42 -19.06 2.83 -18.18
CA GLU A 42 -18.38 3.27 -16.95
C GLU A 42 -16.88 3.38 -17.18
N ALA A 43 -16.28 2.44 -17.90
CA ALA A 43 -14.85 2.49 -18.21
C ALA A 43 -14.49 3.76 -19.00
N GLU A 44 -15.30 4.15 -19.99
CA GLU A 44 -15.12 5.42 -20.72
C GLU A 44 -15.21 6.64 -19.80
N LEU A 45 -16.20 6.68 -18.90
CA LEU A 45 -16.41 7.81 -18.00
C LEU A 45 -15.26 7.92 -16.99
N VAL A 46 -14.89 6.81 -16.35
CA VAL A 46 -13.81 6.76 -15.35
C VAL A 46 -12.46 7.09 -16.01
N ALA A 47 -12.24 6.67 -17.25
CA ALA A 47 -11.05 7.02 -18.02
C ALA A 47 -10.86 8.54 -18.23
N LEU A 48 -11.91 9.35 -18.07
CA LEU A 48 -11.83 10.81 -18.19
C LEU A 48 -11.56 11.50 -16.86
N LEU A 49 -11.82 10.84 -15.72
CA LEU A 49 -11.69 11.45 -14.40
C LEU A 49 -10.24 11.81 -14.04
N PRO A 50 -10.02 12.86 -13.22
CA PRO A 50 -8.70 13.17 -12.67
C PRO A 50 -8.14 12.05 -11.78
N ILE A 51 -6.81 11.90 -11.78
CA ILE A 51 -6.08 10.96 -10.88
C ILE A 51 -5.81 11.50 -9.47
N VAL A 52 -6.35 12.68 -9.15
CA VAL A 52 -6.26 13.35 -7.85
C VAL A 52 -7.67 13.76 -7.42
N PRO A 53 -7.90 14.12 -6.15
CA PRO A 53 -9.24 14.46 -5.68
C PRO A 53 -9.91 15.57 -6.50
N PHE A 54 -11.17 15.38 -6.86
CA PHE A 54 -11.94 16.27 -7.73
C PHE A 54 -13.39 16.42 -7.23
N GLY A 55 -14.02 17.53 -7.62
CA GLY A 55 -15.43 17.80 -7.33
C GLY A 55 -16.37 17.40 -8.47
N VAL A 56 -17.66 17.43 -8.20
CA VAL A 56 -18.74 17.07 -9.12
C VAL A 56 -18.70 17.91 -10.40
N ASP A 57 -18.44 19.21 -10.27
CA ASP A 57 -18.43 20.14 -11.41
C ASP A 57 -17.32 19.81 -12.42
N GLU A 58 -16.17 19.34 -11.95
CA GLU A 58 -15.07 18.91 -12.83
C GLU A 58 -15.44 17.62 -13.58
N ALA A 59 -16.10 16.67 -12.92
CA ALA A 59 -16.61 15.46 -13.58
C ALA A 59 -17.68 15.81 -14.61
N ALA A 60 -18.67 16.65 -14.25
CA ALA A 60 -19.73 17.11 -15.13
C ALA A 60 -19.19 17.79 -16.40
N LYS A 61 -18.18 18.66 -16.24
CA LYS A 61 -17.49 19.33 -17.34
C LYS A 61 -16.80 18.35 -18.28
N ARG A 62 -16.09 17.35 -17.74
CA ARG A 62 -15.38 16.34 -18.54
C ARG A 62 -16.32 15.41 -19.28
N TRP A 63 -17.42 15.04 -18.62
CA TRP A 63 -18.44 14.16 -19.19
C TRP A 63 -19.47 14.89 -20.05
N LYS A 64 -19.43 16.24 -20.07
CA LYS A 64 -20.34 17.11 -20.83
C LYS A 64 -21.81 16.82 -20.51
N MET A 65 -22.13 16.73 -19.22
CA MET A 65 -23.48 16.45 -18.70
C MET A 65 -23.83 17.41 -17.56
N SER A 66 -25.07 17.36 -17.08
CA SER A 66 -25.48 18.18 -15.95
C SER A 66 -24.78 17.75 -14.66
N ARG A 67 -24.67 18.69 -13.71
CA ARG A 67 -24.11 18.42 -12.38
C ARG A 67 -24.85 17.28 -11.66
N LEU A 68 -26.18 17.23 -11.79
CA LEU A 68 -27.00 16.19 -11.15
C LEU A 68 -26.76 14.81 -11.76
N GLU A 69 -26.65 14.71 -13.08
CA GLU A 69 -26.32 13.44 -13.75
C GLU A 69 -24.93 12.95 -13.36
N ALA A 70 -23.94 13.85 -13.34
CA ALA A 70 -22.58 13.51 -12.92
C ALA A 70 -22.54 13.05 -11.46
N GLN A 71 -23.25 13.75 -10.57
CA GLN A 71 -23.39 13.39 -9.16
C GLN A 71 -23.93 11.96 -9.00
N ASN A 72 -25.03 11.63 -9.67
CA ASN A 72 -25.64 10.31 -9.59
C ASN A 72 -24.68 9.20 -10.04
N ILE A 73 -23.94 9.41 -11.13
CA ILE A 73 -22.94 8.45 -11.61
C ILE A 73 -21.78 8.31 -10.62
N LEU A 74 -21.28 9.42 -10.07
CA LEU A 74 -20.21 9.40 -9.08
C LEU A 74 -20.62 8.65 -7.81
N ASP A 75 -21.84 8.90 -7.32
CA ASP A 75 -22.39 8.21 -6.15
C ASP A 75 -22.62 6.72 -6.41
N GLU A 76 -23.06 6.34 -7.61
CA GLU A 76 -23.20 4.94 -7.99
C GLU A 76 -21.83 4.24 -8.01
N LEU A 77 -20.80 4.87 -8.58
CA LEU A 77 -19.44 4.33 -8.58
C LEU A 77 -18.86 4.23 -7.16
N SER A 78 -19.10 5.22 -6.30
CA SER A 78 -18.71 5.20 -4.89
C SER A 78 -19.46 4.14 -4.09
N SER A 79 -20.75 3.92 -4.38
CA SER A 79 -21.55 2.87 -3.73
C SER A 79 -21.02 1.46 -3.98
N ARG A 80 -20.22 1.30 -5.04
CA ARG A 80 -19.50 0.08 -5.37
C ARG A 80 -18.02 0.13 -4.98
N ALA A 81 -17.56 1.12 -4.23
CA ALA A 81 -16.13 1.33 -3.91
C ALA A 81 -15.21 1.29 -5.14
N ILE A 82 -15.69 1.77 -6.28
CA ILE A 82 -14.85 2.06 -7.46
C ILE A 82 -14.17 3.41 -7.26
N LEU A 83 -14.93 4.39 -6.79
CA LEU A 83 -14.42 5.66 -6.29
C LEU A 83 -14.53 5.69 -4.77
N LEU A 84 -13.76 6.58 -4.15
CA LEU A 84 -13.96 6.98 -2.76
C LEU A 84 -14.55 8.38 -2.75
N ASP A 85 -15.58 8.58 -1.93
CA ASP A 85 -16.21 9.87 -1.65
C ASP A 85 -15.80 10.39 -0.27
N ILE A 86 -15.54 11.69 -0.20
CA ILE A 86 -15.05 12.39 0.98
C ILE A 86 -15.95 13.60 1.18
N ASP A 87 -16.60 13.68 2.33
CA ASP A 87 -17.31 14.90 2.71
C ASP A 87 -16.31 15.95 3.18
N LYS A 88 -16.31 17.10 2.52
CA LYS A 88 -15.53 18.26 2.95
C LYS A 88 -16.45 19.47 3.08
N HIS A 89 -16.92 19.71 4.30
CA HIS A 89 -17.80 20.82 4.65
C HIS A 89 -19.13 20.82 3.87
N GLY A 90 -19.73 19.64 3.66
CA GLY A 90 -20.99 19.48 2.95
C GLY A 90 -20.86 19.42 1.43
N GLU A 91 -19.63 19.48 0.89
CA GLU A 91 -19.35 19.19 -0.51
C GLU A 91 -18.68 17.82 -0.66
N SER A 92 -19.19 17.01 -1.58
CA SER A 92 -18.62 15.70 -1.91
C SER A 92 -17.42 15.86 -2.84
N ILE A 93 -16.27 15.38 -2.37
CA ILE A 93 -15.04 15.24 -3.16
C ILE A 93 -14.85 13.77 -3.48
N TYR A 94 -14.50 13.47 -4.72
CA TYR A 94 -14.29 12.11 -5.20
C TYR A 94 -12.82 11.90 -5.52
N VAL A 95 -12.36 10.66 -5.36
CA VAL A 95 -11.04 10.24 -5.81
C VAL A 95 -11.12 8.85 -6.40
N LEU A 96 -10.45 8.66 -7.53
CA LEU A 96 -10.17 7.33 -8.06
C LEU A 96 -9.01 6.76 -7.23
N PRO A 97 -9.25 5.74 -6.38
CA PRO A 97 -8.17 5.10 -5.66
C PRO A 97 -7.15 4.52 -6.65
N PRO A 98 -5.86 4.54 -6.31
CA PRO A 98 -4.84 3.99 -7.19
C PRO A 98 -4.99 2.46 -7.29
N PRO A 99 -4.30 1.80 -8.22
CA PRO A 99 -4.38 0.34 -8.37
C PRO A 99 -4.16 -0.45 -7.07
N MET A 100 -3.18 -0.08 -6.25
CA MET A 100 -2.84 -0.75 -4.99
C MET A 100 -2.06 0.16 -4.00
N ALA A 101 -2.45 0.37 -2.74
CA ALA A 101 -3.68 -0.09 -2.12
C ALA A 101 -4.86 0.80 -2.51
N GLY A 102 -5.86 0.21 -3.15
CA GLY A 102 -7.01 0.91 -3.67
C GLY A 102 -7.98 -0.02 -4.38
N PHE A 103 -8.25 0.24 -5.66
CA PHE A 103 -9.43 -0.33 -6.31
C PHE A 103 -9.38 -1.86 -6.44
N PHE A 104 -8.20 -2.47 -6.56
CA PHE A 104 -8.07 -3.94 -6.61
C PHE A 104 -8.51 -4.57 -5.29
N GLU A 105 -8.01 -4.07 -4.16
CA GLU A 105 -8.37 -4.57 -2.84
C GLU A 105 -9.85 -4.39 -2.55
N PHE A 106 -10.37 -3.19 -2.86
CA PHE A 106 -11.76 -2.88 -2.61
C PHE A 106 -12.70 -3.77 -3.41
N SER A 107 -12.28 -4.24 -4.60
CA SER A 107 -13.09 -5.17 -5.40
C SER A 107 -13.31 -6.53 -4.75
N LEU A 108 -12.31 -7.05 -4.04
CA LEU A 108 -12.44 -8.30 -3.26
C LEU A 108 -13.06 -8.09 -1.88
N MET A 109 -13.27 -6.85 -1.45
CA MET A 109 -14.04 -6.53 -0.23
C MET A 109 -15.55 -6.45 -0.49
N ARG A 110 -16.00 -6.49 -1.75
CA ARG A 110 -17.42 -6.46 -2.17
C ARG A 110 -18.10 -7.82 -1.99
N VAL A 111 -18.11 -8.34 -0.77
CA VAL A 111 -18.68 -9.64 -0.41
C VAL A 111 -20.21 -9.59 -0.53
N GLY A 112 -20.83 -10.66 -1.06
CA GLY A 112 -22.28 -10.74 -1.26
C GLY A 112 -22.83 -9.94 -2.44
N GLY A 113 -21.95 -9.39 -3.29
CA GLY A 113 -22.31 -8.62 -4.47
C GLY A 113 -22.53 -9.45 -5.74
N LYS A 114 -22.66 -8.73 -6.87
CA LYS A 114 -22.87 -9.29 -8.23
C LYS A 114 -21.59 -9.73 -8.95
N ILE A 115 -20.43 -9.61 -8.31
CA ILE A 115 -19.13 -9.96 -8.92
C ILE A 115 -18.77 -11.38 -8.52
N ASP A 116 -18.41 -12.21 -9.50
CA ASP A 116 -17.86 -13.54 -9.23
C ASP A 116 -16.46 -13.40 -8.61
N GLN A 117 -16.41 -13.51 -7.29
CA GLN A 117 -15.19 -13.36 -6.50
C GLN A 117 -14.17 -14.46 -6.80
N LYS A 118 -14.61 -15.65 -7.24
CA LYS A 118 -13.72 -16.74 -7.58
C LYS A 118 -12.99 -16.43 -8.88
N ILE A 119 -13.73 -16.08 -9.94
CA ILE A 119 -13.13 -15.70 -11.24
C ILE A 119 -12.21 -14.49 -11.05
N LEU A 120 -12.65 -13.48 -10.29
CA LEU A 120 -11.84 -12.30 -10.00
C LEU A 120 -10.53 -12.67 -9.28
N SER A 121 -10.59 -13.62 -8.34
CA SER A 121 -9.40 -14.10 -7.62
C SER A 121 -8.41 -14.85 -8.51
N GLU A 122 -8.91 -15.66 -9.45
CA GLU A 122 -8.10 -16.36 -10.47
C GLU A 122 -7.41 -15.36 -11.39
N LEU A 123 -8.14 -14.34 -11.87
CA LEU A 123 -7.58 -13.26 -12.69
C LEU A 123 -6.55 -12.43 -11.93
N PHE A 124 -6.80 -12.09 -10.65
CA PHE A 124 -5.81 -11.41 -9.83
C PHE A 124 -4.58 -12.26 -9.56
N HIS A 125 -4.73 -13.57 -9.39
CA HIS A 125 -3.57 -14.45 -9.28
C HIS A 125 -2.74 -14.43 -10.55
N GLN A 126 -3.39 -14.54 -11.71
CA GLN A 126 -2.72 -14.47 -13.00
C GLN A 126 -1.99 -13.13 -13.18
N TYR A 127 -2.66 -12.00 -12.95
CA TYR A 127 -2.10 -10.67 -13.17
C TYR A 127 -1.00 -10.30 -12.16
N LEU A 128 -1.20 -10.61 -10.88
CA LEU A 128 -0.27 -10.19 -9.81
C LEU A 128 0.88 -11.18 -9.61
N ASN A 129 0.63 -12.49 -9.70
CA ASN A 129 1.59 -13.52 -9.28
C ASN A 129 2.22 -14.31 -10.42
N VAL A 130 1.55 -14.44 -11.56
CA VAL A 130 2.04 -15.20 -12.73
C VAL A 130 2.68 -14.27 -13.75
N GLU A 131 2.01 -13.18 -14.14
CA GLU A 131 2.56 -12.16 -15.05
C GLU A 131 3.63 -11.32 -14.35
N GLU A 132 3.44 -11.00 -13.07
CA GLU A 132 4.35 -10.26 -12.17
C GLU A 132 4.72 -8.83 -12.59
N ASP A 133 4.46 -8.40 -13.83
CA ASP A 133 4.82 -7.07 -14.34
C ASP A 133 4.28 -5.95 -13.43
N PHE A 134 3.02 -6.05 -13.01
CA PHE A 134 2.43 -5.09 -12.09
C PHE A 134 3.12 -5.06 -10.73
N ILE A 135 3.41 -6.22 -10.12
CA ILE A 135 4.05 -6.30 -8.81
C ILE A 135 5.49 -5.77 -8.88
N LYS A 136 6.22 -6.06 -9.96
CA LYS A 136 7.56 -5.51 -10.22
C LYS A 136 7.50 -3.99 -10.36
N ASP A 137 6.61 -3.45 -11.19
CA ASP A 137 6.46 -1.99 -11.36
C ASP A 137 6.02 -1.29 -10.08
N LEU A 138 5.15 -1.93 -9.29
CA LEU A 138 4.66 -1.36 -8.05
C LEU A 138 5.75 -1.30 -6.97
N PHE A 139 6.43 -2.42 -6.75
CA PHE A 139 7.29 -2.60 -5.58
C PHE A 139 8.78 -2.45 -5.88
N ALA A 140 9.24 -2.74 -7.10
CA ALA A 140 10.65 -2.74 -7.46
C ALA A 140 11.11 -1.51 -8.27
N ASN A 141 10.20 -0.61 -8.65
CA ASN A 141 10.53 0.61 -9.40
C ASN A 141 10.62 1.84 -8.47
N GLY A 142 11.79 2.48 -8.44
CA GLY A 142 12.05 3.67 -7.63
C GLY A 142 12.50 3.37 -6.20
N GLN A 143 12.73 4.44 -5.43
CA GLN A 143 13.20 4.37 -4.04
C GLN A 143 12.10 4.63 -3.01
N THR A 144 10.95 5.17 -3.43
CA THR A 144 9.80 5.42 -2.58
C THR A 144 8.82 4.25 -2.65
N GLN A 145 8.79 3.42 -1.60
CA GLN A 145 7.87 2.28 -1.51
C GLN A 145 6.44 2.71 -1.16
N LEU A 146 5.46 1.92 -1.62
CA LEU A 146 4.04 2.09 -1.31
C LEU A 146 3.77 1.99 0.20
N GLY A 147 4.35 0.96 0.84
CA GLY A 147 4.10 0.65 2.22
C GLY A 147 5.38 0.31 2.99
N ARG A 148 5.25 0.32 4.31
CA ARG A 148 6.30 0.01 5.28
C ARG A 148 5.87 -1.11 6.22
N ALA A 149 6.86 -1.85 6.73
CA ALA A 149 6.65 -2.64 7.93
C ALA A 149 6.61 -1.74 9.17
N PHE A 150 5.78 -2.09 10.14
CA PHE A 150 5.86 -1.55 11.50
C PHE A 150 6.67 -2.51 12.35
N VAL A 151 7.35 -1.96 13.36
CA VAL A 151 8.02 -2.79 14.35
C VAL A 151 6.98 -3.37 15.30
N ASN A 152 7.10 -4.65 15.63
CA ASN A 152 6.28 -5.24 16.67
C ASN A 152 6.72 -4.66 18.02
N GLU A 153 5.84 -3.88 18.64
CA GLU A 153 6.16 -3.11 19.84
C GLU A 153 6.46 -4.02 21.05
N GLN A 154 5.88 -5.22 21.09
CA GLN A 154 6.15 -6.21 22.14
C GLN A 154 7.55 -6.84 22.04
N ALA A 155 8.20 -6.73 20.87
CA ALA A 155 9.55 -7.25 20.64
C ALA A 155 10.65 -6.27 21.04
N LEU A 156 10.31 -5.04 21.43
CA LEU A 156 11.26 -3.99 21.78
C LEU A 156 11.75 -4.15 23.23
N SER A 157 13.04 -3.91 23.46
CA SER A 157 13.57 -3.71 24.81
C SER A 157 13.17 -2.34 25.36
N GLU A 158 13.22 -2.17 26.67
CA GLU A 158 12.93 -0.88 27.35
C GLU A 158 13.75 0.28 26.76
N GLU A 159 15.02 0.03 26.43
CA GLU A 159 15.89 1.01 25.75
C GLU A 159 15.36 1.39 24.37
N ASN A 160 15.02 0.39 23.54
CA ASN A 160 14.57 0.65 22.18
C ASN A 160 13.19 1.33 22.15
N VAL A 161 12.32 1.10 23.13
CA VAL A 161 11.01 1.75 23.24
C VAL A 161 11.15 3.28 23.24
N LEU A 162 12.20 3.83 23.87
CA LEU A 162 12.46 5.27 23.91
C LEU A 162 12.91 5.85 22.55
N HIS A 163 13.31 4.98 21.62
CA HIS A 163 13.88 5.38 20.34
C HIS A 163 12.95 5.11 19.14
N VAL A 164 11.82 4.43 19.35
CA VAL A 164 10.81 4.20 18.31
C VAL A 164 9.99 5.46 18.13
N LEU A 165 9.87 5.92 16.89
CA LEU A 165 9.08 7.10 16.57
C LEU A 165 7.59 6.75 16.53
N ASP A 166 6.73 7.71 16.85
CA ASP A 166 5.27 7.52 16.86
C ASP A 166 4.73 6.93 15.55
N PHE A 167 5.22 7.39 14.40
CA PHE A 167 4.77 6.87 13.11
C PHE A 167 5.27 5.45 12.80
N GLU A 168 6.25 4.94 13.54
CA GLU A 168 6.77 3.57 13.41
C GLU A 168 5.97 2.57 14.27
N ARG A 169 5.05 3.05 15.11
CA ARG A 169 4.20 2.25 16.00
C ARG A 169 2.82 2.06 15.40
N ALA A 170 2.39 0.80 15.24
CA ALA A 170 1.05 0.49 14.75
C ALA A 170 -0.01 0.92 15.77
N SER A 171 0.27 0.77 17.08
CA SER A 171 -0.62 1.23 18.16
C SER A 171 -0.90 2.73 18.08
N HIS A 172 0.13 3.55 17.83
CA HIS A 172 -0.03 4.99 17.72
C HIS A 172 -0.93 5.39 16.54
N ILE A 173 -0.87 4.68 15.41
CA ILE A 173 -1.77 4.95 14.28
C ILE A 173 -3.23 4.65 14.66
N ILE A 174 -3.47 3.57 15.40
CA ILE A 174 -4.79 3.21 15.91
C ILE A 174 -5.29 4.27 16.90
N GLU A 175 -4.44 4.66 17.87
CA GLU A 175 -4.76 5.63 18.91
C GLU A 175 -5.00 7.05 18.38
N SER A 176 -4.23 7.48 17.39
CA SER A 176 -4.31 8.82 16.81
C SER A 176 -5.41 8.95 15.75
N SER A 177 -5.95 7.84 15.25
CA SER A 177 -6.99 7.89 14.23
C SER A 177 -8.32 8.40 14.78
N GLN A 178 -8.96 9.28 14.02
CA GLN A 178 -10.32 9.76 14.29
C GLN A 178 -11.39 8.86 13.69
N TYR A 179 -11.06 8.13 12.63
CA TYR A 179 -12.01 7.29 11.91
C TYR A 179 -11.31 6.04 11.41
N MET A 180 -11.90 4.88 11.71
CA MET A 180 -11.33 3.58 11.41
C MET A 180 -12.42 2.59 11.03
N GLY A 181 -12.09 1.69 10.12
CA GLY A 181 -12.92 0.55 9.79
C GLY A 181 -12.07 -0.70 9.60
N VAL A 182 -12.64 -1.85 9.96
CA VAL A 182 -12.07 -3.17 9.66
C VAL A 182 -12.79 -3.78 8.46
N GLY A 183 -12.03 -4.39 7.58
CA GLY A 183 -12.55 -5.11 6.43
C GLY A 183 -11.83 -6.43 6.20
N THR A 184 -12.30 -7.12 5.16
CA THR A 184 -11.74 -8.39 4.70
C THR A 184 -10.30 -8.21 4.20
N CYS A 185 -9.39 -9.07 4.64
CA CYS A 185 -8.04 -9.16 4.08
C CYS A 185 -8.10 -9.67 2.64
N TYR A 186 -8.00 -8.78 1.67
CA TYR A 186 -8.16 -9.11 0.25
C TYR A 186 -7.17 -10.19 -0.24
N CYS A 187 -5.92 -10.14 0.24
CA CYS A 187 -4.89 -11.12 -0.10
C CYS A 187 -5.30 -12.54 0.31
N ARG A 188 -5.78 -12.67 1.55
CA ARG A 188 -6.23 -13.95 2.09
C ARG A 188 -7.56 -14.37 1.45
N HIS A 189 -8.46 -13.42 1.20
CA HIS A 189 -9.72 -13.67 0.50
C HIS A 189 -9.49 -14.21 -0.92
N LYS A 190 -8.53 -13.62 -1.66
CA LYS A 190 -8.09 -14.13 -2.95
C LYS A 190 -7.61 -15.57 -2.84
N LYS A 191 -6.71 -15.85 -1.90
CA LYS A 191 -6.18 -17.21 -1.68
C LYS A 191 -7.25 -18.19 -1.22
N MET A 192 -8.29 -17.74 -0.52
CA MET A 192 -9.42 -18.58 -0.11
C MET A 192 -10.18 -19.11 -1.33
N HIS A 193 -10.45 -18.27 -2.32
CA HIS A 193 -11.07 -18.67 -3.57
C HIS A 193 -10.23 -19.63 -4.41
N LEU A 194 -8.90 -19.63 -4.21
CA LEU A 194 -7.96 -20.55 -4.84
C LEU A 194 -7.73 -21.83 -4.02
N GLY A 195 -8.30 -21.96 -2.83
CA GLY A 195 -8.08 -23.11 -1.94
C GLY A 195 -6.72 -23.11 -1.23
N GLU A 196 -6.06 -21.96 -1.13
CA GLU A 196 -4.68 -21.81 -0.63
C GLU A 196 -4.56 -20.84 0.57
N ALA A 197 -5.68 -20.37 1.13
CA ALA A 197 -5.64 -19.45 2.28
C ALA A 197 -5.10 -20.14 3.54
N CYS A 198 -4.37 -19.38 4.35
CA CYS A 198 -4.09 -19.75 5.73
C CYS A 198 -5.30 -19.54 6.65
N ASP A 199 -5.16 -19.99 7.89
CA ASP A 199 -6.15 -19.94 8.96
C ASP A 199 -6.22 -18.58 9.70
N ALA A 200 -5.34 -17.63 9.37
CA ALA A 200 -5.34 -16.33 10.03
C ALA A 200 -6.63 -15.52 9.76
N PRO A 201 -7.08 -14.68 10.72
CA PRO A 201 -8.42 -14.07 10.70
C PRO A 201 -8.69 -13.23 9.46
N LEU A 202 -9.82 -13.46 8.77
CA LEU A 202 -10.13 -12.79 7.50
C LEU A 202 -10.52 -11.31 7.69
N GLU A 203 -11.33 -10.99 8.70
CA GLU A 203 -11.73 -9.61 9.04
C GLU A 203 -10.68 -8.98 9.97
N ILE A 204 -9.58 -8.49 9.40
CA ILE A 204 -8.40 -8.02 10.16
C ILE A 204 -7.72 -6.80 9.52
N CYS A 205 -8.11 -6.42 8.29
CA CYS A 205 -7.48 -5.32 7.57
C CYS A 205 -8.09 -3.99 8.02
N MET A 206 -7.27 -3.10 8.57
CA MET A 206 -7.72 -1.82 9.08
C MET A 206 -7.49 -0.72 8.04
N THR A 207 -8.54 0.06 7.79
CA THR A 207 -8.50 1.29 6.98
C THR A 207 -8.76 2.48 7.89
N PHE A 208 -8.17 3.62 7.59
CA PHE A 208 -8.25 4.84 8.41
C PHE A 208 -8.67 6.05 7.58
N GLY A 209 -9.10 7.11 8.28
CA GLY A 209 -9.35 8.43 7.69
C GLY A 209 -10.46 8.43 6.65
N ALA A 210 -10.28 9.23 5.59
CA ALA A 210 -11.28 9.42 4.54
C ALA A 210 -11.63 8.12 3.80
N SER A 211 -10.63 7.26 3.57
CA SER A 211 -10.85 5.94 2.96
C SER A 211 -11.76 5.08 3.82
N ALA A 212 -11.55 5.10 5.14
CA ALA A 212 -12.42 4.37 6.07
C ALA A 212 -13.85 4.93 6.08
N GLN A 213 -14.02 6.25 6.06
CA GLN A 213 -15.35 6.88 6.01
C GLN A 213 -16.17 6.46 4.80
N SER A 214 -15.54 6.44 3.62
CA SER A 214 -16.21 6.01 2.38
C SER A 214 -16.55 4.52 2.42
N LEU A 215 -15.60 3.66 2.80
CA LEU A 215 -15.83 2.21 2.83
C LEU A 215 -16.87 1.78 3.88
N THR A 216 -16.92 2.42 5.04
CA THR A 216 -17.94 2.13 6.06
C THR A 216 -19.31 2.65 5.67
N LYS A 217 -19.39 3.81 4.99
CA LYS A 217 -20.65 4.36 4.46
C LYS A 217 -21.38 3.35 3.56
N TYR A 218 -20.63 2.56 2.78
CA TYR A 218 -21.19 1.56 1.86
C TYR A 218 -21.05 0.11 2.35
N ASN A 219 -20.74 -0.11 3.63
CA ASN A 219 -20.65 -1.43 4.27
C ASN A 219 -19.59 -2.38 3.67
N TYR A 220 -18.54 -1.85 3.04
CA TYR A 220 -17.36 -2.65 2.63
C TYR A 220 -16.31 -2.76 3.74
N ALA A 221 -16.45 -1.94 4.77
CA ALA A 221 -15.75 -2.05 6.03
C ALA A 221 -16.75 -1.83 7.17
N ARG A 222 -16.52 -2.46 8.31
CA ARG A 222 -17.26 -2.21 9.54
C ARG A 222 -16.54 -1.13 10.34
N ARG A 223 -17.25 -0.10 10.78
CA ARG A 223 -16.67 0.94 11.64
C ARG A 223 -16.29 0.33 12.99
N ILE A 224 -15.10 0.66 13.48
CA ILE A 224 -14.56 0.19 14.76
C ILE A 224 -14.04 1.36 15.59
N ASP A 225 -13.94 1.15 16.90
CA ASP A 225 -13.30 2.10 17.81
C ASP A 225 -11.83 1.73 18.08
N LYS A 226 -11.19 2.48 18.97
CA LYS A 226 -9.77 2.27 19.30
C LYS A 226 -9.54 0.99 20.11
N ILE A 227 -10.50 0.59 20.94
CA ILE A 227 -10.37 -0.60 21.78
C ILE A 227 -10.38 -1.82 20.87
N GLU A 228 -11.38 -1.92 20.00
CA GLU A 228 -11.47 -3.01 19.03
C GLU A 228 -10.28 -2.99 18.05
N GLY A 229 -9.83 -1.81 17.61
CA GLY A 229 -8.62 -1.70 16.78
C GLY A 229 -7.38 -2.28 17.46
N MET A 230 -7.19 -2.02 18.76
CA MET A 230 -6.10 -2.60 19.53
C MET A 230 -6.26 -4.11 19.73
N GLU A 231 -7.48 -4.60 19.97
CA GLU A 231 -7.77 -6.04 20.03
C GLU A 231 -7.42 -6.76 18.73
N LEU A 232 -7.78 -6.20 17.58
CA LEU A 232 -7.40 -6.71 16.26
C LEU A 232 -5.87 -6.70 16.05
N LEU A 233 -5.17 -5.68 16.54
CA LEU A 233 -3.71 -5.65 16.51
C LEU A 233 -3.10 -6.77 17.35
N TYR A 234 -3.61 -7.00 18.57
CA TYR A 234 -3.16 -8.10 19.42
C TYR A 234 -3.45 -9.47 18.80
N GLN A 235 -4.65 -9.67 18.28
CA GLN A 235 -5.03 -10.88 17.55
C GLN A 235 -4.05 -11.13 16.39
N ALA A 236 -3.73 -10.10 15.61
CA ALA A 236 -2.76 -10.24 14.52
C ALA A 236 -1.36 -10.66 15.01
N GLN A 237 -0.92 -10.15 16.17
CA GLN A 237 0.36 -10.52 16.77
C GLN A 237 0.37 -11.97 17.28
N GLU A 238 -0.73 -12.46 17.87
CA GLU A 238 -0.88 -13.86 18.28
C GLU A 238 -0.80 -14.82 17.08
N HIS A 239 -1.30 -14.38 15.92
CA HIS A 239 -1.17 -15.10 14.65
C HIS A 239 0.18 -14.88 13.93
N ASN A 240 1.16 -14.23 14.58
CA ASN A 240 2.49 -13.93 14.03
C ASN A 240 2.44 -13.14 12.71
N LEU A 241 1.44 -12.27 12.55
CA LEU A 241 1.28 -11.46 11.35
C LEU A 241 2.18 -10.21 11.40
N VAL A 242 2.74 -9.85 10.26
CA VAL A 242 3.53 -8.62 10.11
C VAL A 242 2.58 -7.45 9.91
N GLN A 243 2.66 -6.44 10.78
CA GLN A 243 1.99 -5.16 10.56
C GLN A 243 2.66 -4.43 9.39
N PHE A 244 1.88 -4.15 8.36
CA PHE A 244 2.30 -3.45 7.15
C PHE A 244 1.30 -2.33 6.86
N GLY A 245 1.75 -1.12 6.58
CA GLY A 245 0.84 -0.02 6.25
C GLY A 245 1.44 1.00 5.33
N GLU A 246 0.70 2.07 5.08
CA GLU A 246 1.14 3.11 4.16
C GLU A 246 2.48 3.75 4.61
N ASN A 247 3.41 3.94 3.66
CA ASN A 247 4.73 4.51 3.94
C ASN A 247 4.68 6.04 4.11
N VAL A 248 3.96 6.52 5.13
CA VAL A 248 3.81 7.95 5.45
C VAL A 248 3.84 8.22 6.96
N GLN A 249 4.37 9.36 7.38
CA GLN A 249 4.42 9.71 8.81
C GLN A 249 3.06 10.11 9.38
N LYS A 250 2.23 10.82 8.59
CA LYS A 250 0.94 11.38 9.01
C LYS A 250 -0.16 10.97 8.04
N GLY A 251 -1.33 10.67 8.60
CA GLY A 251 -2.51 10.29 7.80
C GLY A 251 -2.33 8.95 7.09
N VAL A 252 -1.79 7.95 7.80
CA VAL A 252 -1.69 6.57 7.30
C VAL A 252 -3.10 6.08 6.97
N ASN A 253 -3.33 5.65 5.72
CA ASN A 253 -4.67 5.23 5.29
C ASN A 253 -5.00 3.77 5.61
N PHE A 254 -4.03 2.91 5.85
CA PHE A 254 -4.27 1.49 6.14
C PHE A 254 -3.16 0.84 6.97
N ILE A 255 -3.55 -0.22 7.68
CA ILE A 255 -2.69 -1.21 8.32
C ILE A 255 -3.26 -2.59 7.94
N CYS A 256 -2.47 -3.33 7.18
CA CYS A 256 -2.69 -4.73 6.88
C CYS A 256 -1.93 -5.60 7.89
N ASN A 257 -2.55 -6.70 8.30
CA ASN A 257 -1.96 -7.71 9.18
C ASN A 257 -1.57 -8.92 8.32
N CYS A 258 -0.32 -8.92 7.86
CA CYS A 258 0.11 -9.70 6.71
C CYS A 258 0.73 -11.05 7.10
N CYS A 259 0.27 -12.11 6.44
CA CYS A 259 0.91 -13.43 6.48
C CYS A 259 1.86 -13.61 5.29
N GLY A 260 2.94 -14.38 5.46
CA GLY A 260 3.93 -14.62 4.40
C GLY A 260 3.42 -15.46 3.22
N CYS A 261 2.33 -16.21 3.41
CA CYS A 261 1.77 -17.09 2.39
C CYS A 261 0.80 -16.39 1.42
N CYS A 262 0.02 -15.40 1.88
CA CYS A 262 -1.01 -14.77 1.05
C CYS A 262 -0.66 -13.33 0.63
N CYS A 263 0.10 -12.58 1.43
CA CYS A 263 0.26 -11.14 1.22
C CYS A 263 1.16 -10.81 0.02
N GLU A 264 0.65 -10.01 -0.92
CA GLU A 264 1.41 -9.58 -2.10
C GLU A 264 2.69 -8.81 -1.75
N ALA A 265 2.62 -7.92 -0.74
CA ALA A 265 3.78 -7.15 -0.31
C ALA A 265 4.88 -8.03 0.29
N LEU A 266 4.52 -9.05 1.08
CA LEU A 266 5.50 -9.97 1.67
C LEU A 266 6.05 -10.96 0.64
N ILE A 267 5.22 -11.41 -0.30
CA ILE A 267 5.67 -12.23 -1.45
C ILE A 267 6.67 -11.42 -2.29
N ALA A 268 6.40 -10.14 -2.56
CA ALA A 268 7.32 -9.25 -3.25
C ALA A 268 8.63 -9.05 -2.46
N ALA A 269 8.54 -8.80 -1.15
CA ALA A 269 9.71 -8.70 -0.26
C ALA A 269 10.58 -9.94 -0.25
N ARG A 270 9.98 -11.12 -0.33
CA ARG A 270 10.71 -12.38 -0.47
C ARG A 270 11.38 -12.51 -1.84
N LYS A 271 10.62 -12.29 -2.93
CA LYS A 271 11.08 -12.55 -4.31
C LYS A 271 12.09 -11.52 -4.82
N PHE A 272 11.91 -10.25 -4.43
CA PHE A 272 12.65 -9.11 -4.97
C PHE A 272 13.43 -8.35 -3.89
N ALA A 273 13.90 -9.05 -2.85
CA ALA A 273 14.56 -8.44 -1.70
C ALA A 273 15.66 -7.43 -2.04
N PHE A 274 16.48 -7.72 -3.05
CA PHE A 274 17.56 -6.84 -3.53
C PHE A 274 17.09 -5.49 -4.08
N LEU A 275 15.78 -5.32 -4.33
CA LEU A 275 15.14 -4.09 -4.80
C LEU A 275 14.41 -3.35 -3.67
N ASN A 276 14.48 -3.82 -2.42
CA ASN A 276 13.86 -3.20 -1.24
C ASN A 276 12.37 -2.83 -1.43
N PRO A 277 11.51 -3.81 -1.77
CA PRO A 277 10.13 -3.54 -2.19
C PRO A 277 9.23 -2.99 -1.07
N VAL A 278 9.57 -3.28 0.18
CA VAL A 278 8.86 -2.78 1.36
C VAL A 278 9.83 -1.95 2.18
N HIS A 279 9.39 -0.76 2.59
CA HIS A 279 10.19 0.09 3.46
C HIS A 279 10.35 -0.58 4.83
N THR A 280 11.59 -0.81 5.25
CA THR A 280 11.90 -1.53 6.49
C THR A 280 11.71 -0.64 7.72
N THR A 281 11.68 -1.26 8.89
CA THR A 281 11.82 -0.52 10.16
C THR A 281 13.28 -0.09 10.36
N ASN A 282 13.54 0.72 11.39
CA ASN A 282 14.89 1.06 11.81
C ASN A 282 15.53 0.00 12.76
N PHE A 283 15.08 -1.25 12.71
CA PHE A 283 15.52 -2.31 13.61
C PHE A 283 15.94 -3.56 12.84
N LEU A 284 16.94 -4.28 13.36
CA LEU A 284 17.25 -5.64 12.92
C LEU A 284 17.34 -6.60 14.11
N PRO A 285 16.91 -7.85 13.96
CA PRO A 285 17.13 -8.86 14.98
C PRO A 285 18.61 -9.20 15.11
N VAL A 286 19.08 -9.35 16.34
CA VAL A 286 20.40 -9.85 16.71
C VAL A 286 20.22 -11.17 17.43
N ILE A 287 21.09 -12.13 17.12
CA ILE A 287 21.02 -13.50 17.65
C ILE A 287 22.13 -13.67 18.68
N ASP A 288 21.75 -14.01 19.91
CA ASP A 288 22.66 -14.52 20.92
C ASP A 288 22.96 -16.00 20.61
N GLU A 289 24.17 -16.25 20.11
CA GLU A 289 24.58 -17.60 19.74
C GLU A 289 24.68 -18.55 20.94
N GLU A 290 24.92 -18.08 22.15
CA GLU A 290 25.03 -18.95 23.32
C GLU A 290 23.64 -19.46 23.74
N GLN A 291 22.65 -18.56 23.77
CA GLN A 291 21.27 -18.87 24.14
C GLN A 291 20.46 -19.54 23.03
N CYS A 292 20.89 -19.43 21.77
CA CYS A 292 20.16 -19.98 20.64
C CYS A 292 20.25 -21.52 20.63
N THR A 293 19.10 -22.19 20.67
CA THR A 293 19.04 -23.67 20.61
C THR A 293 18.95 -24.22 19.19
N GLY A 294 18.77 -23.36 18.17
CA GLY A 294 18.59 -23.77 16.79
C GLY A 294 17.23 -24.45 16.52
N CYS A 295 16.19 -24.15 17.31
CA CYS A 295 14.89 -24.83 17.24
C CYS A 295 14.04 -24.52 15.99
N GLY A 296 14.37 -23.48 15.22
CA GLY A 296 13.73 -23.19 13.93
C GLY A 296 12.44 -22.35 13.98
N LYS A 297 11.85 -22.08 15.14
CA LYS A 297 10.59 -21.32 15.23
C LYS A 297 10.63 -19.93 14.60
N CYS A 298 11.76 -19.23 14.71
CA CYS A 298 11.97 -17.93 14.07
C CYS A 298 11.96 -18.02 12.53
N VAL A 299 12.33 -19.17 11.95
CA VAL A 299 12.26 -19.44 10.51
C VAL A 299 10.82 -19.66 10.08
N GLU A 300 10.06 -20.46 10.83
CA GLU A 300 8.66 -20.79 10.54
C GLU A 300 7.77 -19.55 10.44
N VAL A 301 7.97 -18.56 11.31
CA VAL A 301 7.15 -17.33 11.35
C VAL A 301 7.69 -16.19 10.48
N CYS A 302 8.85 -16.34 9.84
CA CYS A 302 9.44 -15.27 9.05
C CYS A 302 8.74 -15.14 7.70
N GLY A 303 7.76 -14.23 7.59
CA GLY A 303 6.96 -14.04 6.38
C GLY A 303 7.71 -13.61 5.11
N VAL A 304 8.99 -13.24 5.22
CA VAL A 304 9.88 -12.89 4.10
C VAL A 304 11.07 -13.85 3.97
N GLU A 305 11.11 -14.91 4.79
CA GLU A 305 12.15 -15.95 4.81
C GLU A 305 13.58 -15.36 4.95
N ALA A 306 13.73 -14.35 5.81
CA ALA A 306 15.02 -13.76 6.16
C ALA A 306 15.78 -14.56 7.23
N MET A 307 15.09 -15.42 7.97
CA MET A 307 15.68 -16.28 9.01
C MET A 307 16.00 -17.66 8.42
N SER A 308 17.14 -18.24 8.80
CA SER A 308 17.49 -19.61 8.44
C SER A 308 18.16 -20.35 9.61
N ILE A 309 18.33 -21.67 9.50
CA ILE A 309 19.09 -22.48 10.46
C ILE A 309 20.33 -23.03 9.78
N THR A 310 21.51 -22.74 10.31
CA THR A 310 22.79 -23.22 9.81
C THR A 310 23.53 -24.03 10.87
N SER A 311 24.56 -24.79 10.45
CA SER A 311 25.49 -25.42 11.38
C SER A 311 26.16 -24.35 12.25
N ALA A 312 26.34 -24.64 13.54
CA ALA A 312 27.11 -23.80 14.46
C ALA A 312 28.63 -23.88 14.22
N ASN A 313 29.06 -24.74 13.29
CA ASN A 313 30.48 -25.00 12.96
C ASN A 313 31.35 -25.30 14.19
N ASN A 314 30.76 -25.91 15.22
CA ASN A 314 31.45 -26.31 16.43
C ASN A 314 32.00 -27.74 16.26
N PRO A 315 33.34 -27.94 16.20
CA PRO A 315 33.94 -29.26 16.00
C PRO A 315 33.58 -30.26 17.12
N HIS A 316 33.34 -29.77 18.34
CA HIS A 316 32.96 -30.60 19.48
C HIS A 316 31.46 -30.92 19.52
N LYS A 317 30.64 -30.20 18.75
CA LYS A 317 29.18 -30.40 18.65
C LYS A 317 28.72 -30.27 17.19
N PRO A 318 29.08 -31.22 16.31
CA PRO A 318 28.85 -31.09 14.86
C PRO A 318 27.37 -31.07 14.44
N LYS A 319 26.46 -31.54 15.30
CA LYS A 319 25.01 -31.47 15.07
C LYS A 319 24.37 -30.18 15.60
N GLN A 320 25.14 -29.32 16.27
CA GLN A 320 24.62 -28.06 16.80
C GLN A 320 24.29 -27.13 15.65
N LYS A 321 23.09 -26.56 15.70
CA LYS A 321 22.60 -25.58 14.73
C LYS A 321 22.29 -24.27 15.42
N LYS A 322 22.36 -23.17 14.68
CA LYS A 322 22.03 -21.82 15.13
C LYS A 322 21.16 -21.13 14.10
N ALA A 323 20.34 -20.20 14.57
CA ALA A 323 19.64 -19.31 13.69
C ALA A 323 20.64 -18.33 13.05
N THR A 324 20.37 -17.93 11.81
CA THR A 324 21.09 -16.87 11.11
C THR A 324 20.11 -15.95 10.40
N LEU A 325 20.53 -14.69 10.20
CA LEU A 325 19.73 -13.64 9.58
C LEU A 325 20.35 -13.23 8.26
N ASN A 326 19.54 -13.16 7.21
CA ASN A 326 19.82 -12.39 6.02
C ASN A 326 19.27 -10.96 6.20
N SER A 327 20.15 -10.00 6.49
CA SER A 327 19.78 -8.59 6.73
C SER A 327 19.16 -7.94 5.51
N ASP A 328 19.58 -8.31 4.30
CA ASP A 328 19.12 -7.70 3.04
C ASP A 328 17.67 -8.09 2.70
N ARG A 329 17.15 -9.14 3.34
CA ARG A 329 15.75 -9.57 3.22
C ARG A 329 14.88 -9.15 4.40
N CYS A 330 15.50 -8.75 5.52
CA CYS A 330 14.77 -8.53 6.76
C CYS A 330 14.02 -7.20 6.75
N LEU A 331 12.72 -7.24 7.07
CA LEU A 331 11.93 -6.02 7.23
C LEU A 331 12.08 -5.35 8.60
N GLY A 332 12.74 -6.01 9.56
CA GLY A 332 12.86 -5.51 10.92
C GLY A 332 11.56 -5.54 11.75
N CYS A 333 10.61 -6.41 11.40
CA CYS A 333 9.28 -6.44 12.01
C CYS A 333 9.24 -7.02 13.45
N GLY A 334 10.27 -7.76 13.89
CA GLY A 334 10.33 -8.30 15.25
C GLY A 334 9.49 -9.55 15.54
N VAL A 335 8.69 -10.07 14.60
CA VAL A 335 7.87 -11.29 14.82
C VAL A 335 8.71 -12.49 15.31
N CYS A 336 9.92 -12.65 14.77
CA CYS A 336 10.84 -13.73 15.18
C CYS A 336 11.30 -13.65 16.64
N VAL A 337 11.33 -12.45 17.23
CA VAL A 337 11.73 -12.23 18.64
C VAL A 337 10.65 -12.77 19.56
N ASN A 338 9.38 -12.49 19.28
CA ASN A 338 8.25 -12.89 20.12
C ASN A 338 8.12 -14.41 20.26
N VAL A 339 8.48 -15.18 19.24
CA VAL A 339 8.39 -16.66 19.28
C VAL A 339 9.62 -17.33 19.92
N CYS A 340 10.68 -16.58 20.22
CA CYS A 340 11.92 -17.11 20.75
C CYS A 340 11.81 -17.40 22.26
N LYS A 341 11.41 -18.63 22.62
CA LYS A 341 11.24 -19.04 24.03
C LYS A 341 12.51 -18.91 24.88
N THR A 342 13.70 -19.05 24.29
CA THR A 342 14.98 -18.91 25.01
C THR A 342 15.48 -17.47 25.06
N LYS A 343 14.73 -16.50 24.51
CA LYS A 343 15.11 -15.08 24.45
C LYS A 343 16.48 -14.83 23.80
N ALA A 344 16.89 -15.73 22.90
CA ALA A 344 18.14 -15.63 22.14
C ALA A 344 18.07 -14.61 20.98
N LEU A 345 16.95 -13.91 20.82
CA LEU A 345 16.71 -12.92 19.77
C LEU A 345 16.30 -11.61 20.44
N SER A 346 16.86 -10.50 19.99
CA SER A 346 16.48 -9.14 20.40
C SER A 346 16.54 -8.19 19.20
N LEU A 347 15.81 -7.08 19.24
CA LEU A 347 15.92 -6.04 18.23
C LEU A 347 17.05 -5.06 18.59
N LYS A 348 17.85 -4.70 17.59
CA LYS A 348 18.86 -3.64 17.68
C LYS A 348 18.50 -2.53 16.71
N GLN A 349 18.49 -1.29 17.20
CA GLN A 349 18.28 -0.12 16.37
C GLN A 349 19.46 0.10 15.41
N LEU A 350 19.15 0.48 14.17
CA LEU A 350 20.14 0.92 13.20
C LEU A 350 20.40 2.43 13.36
N GLY A 351 21.66 2.84 13.25
CA GLY A 351 22.04 4.26 13.32
C GLY A 351 21.64 5.08 12.09
N LYS A 352 21.21 4.44 11.00
CA LYS A 352 20.84 5.09 9.75
C LYS A 352 19.32 5.29 9.68
N ARG A 353 18.85 6.52 9.88
CA ARG A 353 17.43 6.86 9.75
C ARG A 353 16.99 6.75 8.29
N ILE A 354 15.89 6.04 8.06
CA ILE A 354 15.25 5.93 6.75
C ILE A 354 14.24 7.08 6.61
N LEU A 355 14.26 7.78 5.46
CA LEU A 355 13.42 8.97 5.25
C LEU A 355 12.02 8.56 4.78
N THR A 356 11.09 8.41 5.73
CA THR A 356 9.67 8.18 5.43
C THR A 356 8.99 9.48 4.96
N PRO A 357 8.22 9.48 3.85
CA PRO A 357 7.44 10.63 3.41
C PRO A 357 6.47 11.16 4.48
N ILE A 358 6.23 12.47 4.50
CA ILE A 358 5.41 13.12 5.55
C ILE A 358 3.95 12.67 5.49
N ASN A 359 3.36 12.58 4.29
CA ASN A 359 1.95 12.22 4.07
C ASN A 359 1.76 11.61 2.67
N GLY A 360 0.54 11.16 2.36
CA GLY A 360 0.22 10.51 1.08
C GLY A 360 0.52 11.37 -0.15
N ALA A 361 0.31 12.69 -0.09
CA ALA A 361 0.62 13.60 -1.18
C ALA A 361 2.14 13.70 -1.43
N HIS A 362 2.93 13.82 -0.36
CA HIS A 362 4.39 13.82 -0.45
C HIS A 362 4.90 12.50 -1.06
N ARG A 363 4.40 11.36 -0.59
CA ARG A 363 4.73 10.04 -1.15
C ARG A 363 4.38 9.93 -2.63
N ALA A 364 3.17 10.34 -3.02
CA ALA A 364 2.72 10.27 -4.40
C ALA A 364 3.58 11.13 -5.34
N VAL A 365 3.95 12.35 -4.93
CA VAL A 365 4.83 13.24 -5.70
C VAL A 365 6.24 12.64 -5.84
N MET A 366 6.80 12.08 -4.77
CA MET A 366 8.10 11.41 -4.79
C MET A 366 8.12 10.22 -5.75
N MET A 367 7.14 9.32 -5.64
CA MET A 367 6.98 8.21 -6.58
C MET A 367 6.79 8.71 -8.02
N ALA A 368 6.05 9.81 -8.22
CA ALA A 368 5.85 10.37 -9.55
C ALA A 368 7.15 10.91 -10.15
N ILE A 369 8.00 11.57 -9.35
CA ILE A 369 9.33 12.03 -9.78
C ILE A 369 10.21 10.83 -10.14
N GLU A 370 10.33 9.85 -9.25
CA GLU A 370 11.20 8.68 -9.49
C GLU A 370 10.80 7.89 -10.74
N ARG A 371 9.51 7.90 -11.09
CA ARG A 371 8.94 7.09 -12.16
C ARG A 371 8.58 7.89 -13.42
N GLY A 372 8.99 9.16 -13.52
CA GLY A 372 8.78 9.99 -14.71
C GLY A 372 7.30 10.34 -14.99
N LYS A 373 6.49 10.49 -13.94
CA LYS A 373 5.03 10.71 -14.00
C LYS A 373 4.57 12.02 -13.34
N LEU A 374 5.48 12.89 -12.90
CA LEU A 374 5.13 14.14 -12.21
C LEU A 374 4.22 15.05 -13.05
N GLN A 375 4.46 15.10 -14.37
CA GLN A 375 3.66 15.86 -15.33
C GLN A 375 2.18 15.49 -15.29
N ASN A 376 1.85 14.23 -15.00
CA ASN A 376 0.46 13.80 -14.92
C ASN A 376 -0.26 14.49 -13.76
N PHE A 377 0.38 14.68 -12.61
CA PHE A 377 -0.23 15.36 -11.46
C PHE A 377 -0.48 16.85 -11.73
N ILE A 378 0.39 17.47 -12.53
CA ILE A 378 0.33 18.91 -12.81
C ILE A 378 -0.69 19.22 -13.90
N PHE A 379 -0.63 18.48 -15.02
CA PHE A 379 -1.44 18.81 -16.19
C PHE A 379 -2.80 18.14 -16.19
N ASP A 380 -2.92 16.93 -15.64
CA ASP A 380 -4.19 16.19 -15.66
C ASP A 380 -5.27 16.84 -14.80
N ASN A 381 -4.89 17.49 -13.70
CA ASN A 381 -5.84 18.17 -12.81
C ASN A 381 -5.97 19.66 -13.09
N GLN A 382 -5.45 20.15 -14.23
CA GLN A 382 -5.36 21.60 -14.45
C GLN A 382 -4.70 22.31 -13.26
N ALA A 383 -3.70 21.70 -12.59
CA ALA A 383 -3.15 22.24 -11.35
C ALA A 383 -2.59 23.66 -11.52
N LEU A 384 -2.14 24.02 -12.74
CA LEU A 384 -1.77 25.39 -13.13
C LEU A 384 -2.89 26.42 -12.90
N TRP A 385 -4.14 25.99 -12.97
CA TRP A 385 -5.34 26.81 -12.81
C TRP A 385 -5.85 26.82 -11.36
N SER A 386 -5.24 26.03 -10.47
CA SER A 386 -5.52 25.99 -9.03
C SER A 386 -4.26 26.28 -8.22
N HIS A 387 -4.12 27.54 -7.77
CA HIS A 387 -2.98 27.97 -6.96
C HIS A 387 -2.73 27.08 -5.73
N ARG A 388 -3.77 26.52 -5.12
CA ARG A 388 -3.65 25.63 -3.95
C ARG A 388 -3.04 24.27 -4.27
N VAL A 389 -3.44 23.66 -5.40
CA VAL A 389 -2.90 22.37 -5.83
C VAL A 389 -1.45 22.54 -6.27
N MET A 390 -1.17 23.57 -7.08
CA MET A 390 0.20 23.89 -7.49
C MET A 390 1.10 24.23 -6.30
N ALA A 391 0.61 24.99 -5.31
CA ALA A 391 1.37 25.30 -4.10
C ALA A 391 1.70 24.02 -3.29
N THR A 392 0.79 23.05 -3.23
CA THR A 392 1.06 21.76 -2.59
C THR A 392 2.17 21.00 -3.32
N ILE A 393 2.09 20.90 -4.65
CA ILE A 393 3.09 20.19 -5.46
C ILE A 393 4.46 20.89 -5.39
N LEU A 394 4.52 22.20 -5.64
CA LEU A 394 5.76 22.97 -5.57
C LEU A 394 6.34 22.99 -4.16
N GLY A 395 5.48 23.10 -3.14
CA GLY A 395 5.89 23.07 -1.74
C GLY A 395 6.48 21.73 -1.31
N VAL A 396 6.06 20.62 -1.92
CA VAL A 396 6.73 19.33 -1.77
C VAL A 396 8.08 19.36 -2.48
N ILE A 397 8.13 19.73 -3.77
CA ILE A 397 9.35 19.76 -4.59
C ILE A 397 10.46 20.59 -3.92
N LEU A 398 10.14 21.80 -3.45
CA LEU A 398 11.11 22.71 -2.82
C LEU A 398 11.70 22.19 -1.51
N LYS A 399 11.08 21.20 -0.87
CA LYS A 399 11.58 20.57 0.35
C LYS A 399 12.33 19.26 0.09
N LEU A 400 12.44 18.84 -1.18
CA LEU A 400 13.16 17.62 -1.54
C LEU A 400 14.68 17.84 -1.53
N PRO A 401 15.48 16.79 -1.33
CA PRO A 401 16.91 16.79 -1.60
C PRO A 401 17.28 17.30 -3.01
N PRO A 402 18.46 17.93 -3.20
CA PRO A 402 18.85 18.56 -4.47
C PRO A 402 18.72 17.66 -5.71
N LEU A 403 19.10 16.39 -5.61
CA LEU A 403 18.99 15.45 -6.74
C LEU A 403 17.53 15.28 -7.22
N GLN A 404 16.59 15.16 -6.29
CA GLN A 404 15.17 14.99 -6.62
C GLN A 404 14.56 16.29 -7.14
N GLN A 405 15.02 17.45 -6.67
CA GLN A 405 14.66 18.75 -7.24
C GLN A 405 15.08 18.86 -8.71
N ILE A 406 16.30 18.42 -9.04
CA ILE A 406 16.81 18.39 -10.42
C ILE A 406 15.95 17.47 -11.29
N MET A 407 15.68 16.24 -10.83
CA MET A 407 14.81 15.29 -11.55
C MET A 407 13.40 15.86 -11.80
N ALA A 408 12.82 16.55 -10.80
CA ALA A 408 11.52 17.21 -10.95
C ALA A 408 11.58 18.36 -11.97
N SER A 409 12.65 19.16 -11.94
CA SER A 409 12.89 20.25 -12.89
C SER A 409 13.03 19.74 -14.33
N GLU A 410 13.75 18.63 -14.54
CA GLU A 410 13.94 18.00 -15.85
C GLU A 410 12.64 17.43 -16.43
N GLN A 411 11.74 16.89 -15.59
CA GLN A 411 10.43 16.40 -16.05
C GLN A 411 9.49 17.53 -16.45
N ILE A 412 9.46 18.61 -15.67
CA ILE A 412 8.54 19.72 -15.90
C ILE A 412 9.07 20.67 -16.99
N LYS A 413 10.40 20.80 -17.12
CA LYS A 413 11.09 21.72 -18.03
C LYS A 413 10.59 23.17 -17.92
N SER A 414 10.31 23.62 -16.69
CA SER A 414 9.79 24.97 -16.42
C SER A 414 10.90 25.92 -15.97
N ARG A 415 11.04 27.04 -16.69
CA ARG A 415 11.94 28.15 -16.29
C ARG A 415 11.56 28.74 -14.93
N TYR A 416 10.27 28.74 -14.59
CA TYR A 416 9.77 29.25 -13.30
C TYR A 416 10.22 28.35 -12.16
N LEU A 417 10.06 27.03 -12.30
CA LEU A 417 10.54 26.08 -11.30
C LEU A 417 12.06 26.16 -11.15
N GLY A 418 12.82 26.22 -12.26
CA GLY A 418 14.27 26.39 -12.20
C GLY A 418 14.70 27.62 -11.39
N LYS A 419 14.04 28.77 -11.60
CA LYS A 419 14.30 29.99 -10.82
C LYS A 419 13.90 29.90 -9.34
N LEU A 420 12.89 29.08 -9.00
CA LEU A 420 12.52 28.84 -7.61
C LEU A 420 13.57 27.97 -6.90
N LEU A 421 14.09 26.96 -7.59
CA LEU A 421 15.14 26.08 -7.07
C LEU A 421 16.48 26.79 -6.88
N GLU A 422 16.78 27.84 -7.66
CA GLU A 422 17.98 28.67 -7.45
C GLU A 422 17.92 29.51 -6.14
N LYS A 423 16.74 29.70 -5.56
CA LYS A 423 16.51 30.58 -4.40
C LYS A 423 16.36 29.86 -3.07
N TYR A 424 16.18 28.55 -3.10
CA TYR A 424 15.98 27.66 -1.95
C TYR A 424 17.14 26.68 -1.87
#